data_AF-A0A962BJE6-F1
#
_entry.id   AF-A0A962BJE6-F1
#
_cell.length_a   1.000
_cell.length_b   1.000
_cell.length_c   1.000
_cell.angle_alpha   90.00
_cell.angle_beta   90.00
_cell.angle_gamma   90.00
#
_symmetry.space_group_name_H-M   'P 1'
#
loop_
_entity.id
_entity.type
_entity.pdbx_description
1 polymer ?
#
loop_
_entity_poly.entity_id
_entity_poly.type
_entity_poly.pdbx_seq_one_letter_code
_entity_poly.pdbx_strand_id
1 'polypeptide(L)'
;RDPYLRTKHDSEKVVRDECRRPFRIYRPSIVLGHSKTGEIDKVDGPYYLFTLIKRMRELFPQWMPTIGIEGGRLNMVPVDYVVDAMDHIAHKRGLDGGCFHLTDPEPRRFGEMLNIFCRAGHAPEMTMRIDARMLAFVPSAVRMALANLPPVKRFTRMLLRDLRIPPETLGFITYPTRFDCRETERALKGSRIKLPQLEDYAWRLWDYWERHLDPDLFVDRSLKSRVKGKVVMITGGSAGIGRAAADKVAAAGAHVIIVARKEEELFAARDEIIAAGGKCWAYTADLSDMDSCDKLVDSVLSEHGHVDILVNNAGRSIRRSVELSYDRFHDFERTMQLNYFGSLRLIMGLLPKMTERRTGQIINISSIGVLANSPRFSAYVASKSALDAFSRCAQAEFSGKNIAFTTINMPLVRTKMIAPTKMYDSVPTLSPEEAGDLIVQAIIERPSRIATRLGIFAGVLNALAPKAYEVVMNTAFELFPDSAAAQGKKALGSEQKPSSEQIAFAALMRGVHW
;
A
#
# COMPACT_ATOMS: atom_id res chain seq x y z
N ARG A 1 -0.05 -8.26 36.97
CA ARG A 1 0.70 -7.10 36.45
C ARG A 1 -0.10 -6.30 35.41
N ASP A 2 -1.08 -6.90 34.73
CA ASP A 2 -2.04 -6.17 33.90
C ASP A 2 -3.05 -5.40 34.80
N PRO A 3 -3.15 -4.06 34.68
CA PRO A 3 -4.09 -3.26 35.49
C PRO A 3 -5.55 -3.60 35.23
N TYR A 4 -5.93 -3.89 33.97
CA TYR A 4 -7.30 -4.23 33.61
C TYR A 4 -7.75 -5.52 34.30
N LEU A 5 -6.96 -6.60 34.21
CA LEU A 5 -7.28 -7.86 34.88
C LEU A 5 -7.29 -7.73 36.41
N ARG A 6 -6.40 -6.89 36.96
CA ARG A 6 -6.37 -6.62 38.41
C ARG A 6 -7.67 -5.98 38.88
N THR A 7 -8.22 -5.02 38.14
CA THR A 7 -9.50 -4.38 38.53
C THR A 7 -10.63 -5.41 38.63
N LYS A 8 -10.69 -6.39 37.73
CA LYS A 8 -11.71 -7.46 37.76
C LYS A 8 -11.52 -8.40 38.96
N HIS A 9 -10.28 -8.76 39.25
CA HIS A 9 -9.95 -9.59 40.41
C HIS A 9 -10.30 -8.89 41.73
N ASP A 10 -9.89 -7.62 41.88
CA ASP A 10 -10.14 -6.82 43.08
C ASP A 10 -11.65 -6.56 43.25
N SER A 11 -12.38 -6.30 42.16
CA SER A 11 -13.85 -6.16 42.19
C SER A 11 -14.54 -7.45 42.67
N GLU A 12 -14.10 -8.61 42.19
CA GLU A 12 -14.65 -9.89 42.64
C GLU A 12 -14.34 -10.14 44.12
N LYS A 13 -13.13 -9.82 44.58
CA LYS A 13 -12.75 -9.93 45.99
C LYS A 13 -13.69 -9.11 46.89
N VAL A 14 -14.00 -7.86 46.52
CA VAL A 14 -14.95 -7.02 47.25
C VAL A 14 -16.32 -7.69 47.35
N VAL A 15 -16.84 -8.26 46.25
CA VAL A 15 -18.12 -8.98 46.27
C VAL A 15 -18.07 -10.16 47.24
N ARG A 16 -16.98 -10.93 47.24
CA ARG A 16 -16.84 -12.10 48.13
C ARG A 16 -16.68 -11.73 49.60
N ASP A 17 -15.94 -10.68 49.89
CA ASP A 17 -15.58 -10.29 51.26
C ASP A 17 -16.70 -9.45 51.92
N GLU A 18 -17.41 -8.63 51.15
CA GLU A 18 -18.32 -7.61 51.69
C GLU A 18 -19.81 -7.81 51.34
N CYS A 19 -20.17 -8.55 50.29
CA CYS A 19 -21.56 -8.67 49.87
C CYS A 19 -22.37 -9.55 50.83
N ARG A 20 -23.38 -8.97 51.49
CA ARG A 20 -24.29 -9.68 52.41
C ARG A 20 -25.53 -10.27 51.75
N ARG A 21 -25.73 -10.03 50.45
CA ARG A 21 -26.88 -10.53 49.67
C ARG A 21 -26.46 -11.77 48.88
N PRO A 22 -27.41 -12.67 48.51
CA PRO A 22 -27.12 -13.73 47.57
C PRO A 22 -26.50 -13.18 46.29
N PHE A 23 -25.35 -13.72 45.89
CA PHE A 23 -24.61 -13.29 44.71
C PHE A 23 -24.19 -14.50 43.87
N ARG A 24 -23.89 -14.26 42.59
CA ARG A 24 -23.28 -15.24 41.68
C ARG A 24 -22.23 -14.53 40.86
N ILE A 25 -21.09 -15.18 40.66
CA ILE A 25 -19.96 -14.62 39.91
C ILE A 25 -19.91 -15.28 38.53
N TYR A 26 -19.87 -14.46 37.48
CA TYR A 26 -19.76 -14.92 36.10
C TYR A 26 -18.42 -14.46 35.53
N ARG A 27 -17.66 -15.39 34.96
CA ARG A 27 -16.35 -15.14 34.37
C ARG A 27 -16.37 -15.57 32.90
N PRO A 28 -16.89 -14.71 32.00
CA PRO A 28 -16.77 -14.98 30.58
C PRO A 28 -15.32 -14.88 30.13
N SER A 29 -14.96 -15.64 29.09
CA SER A 29 -13.70 -15.45 28.38
C SER A 29 -13.79 -14.26 27.42
N ILE A 30 -12.96 -14.21 26.37
CA ILE A 30 -13.04 -13.16 25.37
C ILE A 30 -14.42 -13.25 24.70
N VAL A 31 -15.23 -12.22 24.88
CA VAL A 31 -16.59 -12.19 24.34
C VAL A 31 -16.54 -11.70 22.91
N LEU A 32 -16.98 -12.55 21.99
CA LEU A 32 -17.14 -12.24 20.57
C LEU A 32 -18.54 -11.69 20.30
N GLY A 33 -18.77 -11.24 19.07
CA GLY A 33 -20.06 -10.77 18.61
C GLY A 33 -21.11 -11.87 18.60
N HIS A 34 -22.34 -11.48 18.33
CA HIS A 34 -23.49 -12.37 18.38
C HIS A 34 -23.36 -13.48 17.32
N SER A 35 -23.45 -14.76 17.72
CA SER A 35 -23.16 -15.89 16.84
C SER A 35 -24.11 -16.01 15.63
N LYS A 36 -25.36 -15.57 15.79
CA LYS A 36 -26.39 -15.59 14.73
C LYS A 36 -26.40 -14.37 13.80
N THR A 37 -26.19 -13.15 14.32
CA THR A 37 -26.28 -11.91 13.52
C THR A 37 -24.91 -11.39 13.09
N GLY A 38 -23.83 -11.79 13.77
CA GLY A 38 -22.49 -11.25 13.57
C GLY A 38 -22.25 -9.92 14.30
N GLU A 39 -23.26 -9.35 14.94
CA GLU A 39 -23.18 -8.01 15.53
C GLU A 39 -22.09 -7.92 16.61
N ILE A 40 -21.24 -6.90 16.49
CA ILE A 40 -20.09 -6.64 17.36
C ILE A 40 -20.25 -5.24 17.96
N ASP A 41 -20.19 -5.16 19.30
CA ASP A 41 -20.29 -3.90 20.05
C ASP A 41 -19.04 -3.01 19.87
N LYS A 42 -17.85 -3.61 19.83
CA LYS A 42 -16.58 -2.88 19.64
C LYS A 42 -15.48 -3.76 19.05
N VAL A 43 -14.50 -3.12 18.40
CA VAL A 43 -13.30 -3.78 17.88
C VAL A 43 -12.29 -3.98 19.02
N ASP A 44 -12.26 -5.17 19.61
CA ASP A 44 -11.26 -5.58 20.60
C ASP A 44 -10.77 -7.03 20.39
N GLY A 45 -9.77 -7.44 21.19
CA GLY A 45 -9.24 -8.81 21.19
C GLY A 45 -8.83 -9.32 19.78
N PRO A 46 -9.39 -10.43 19.29
CA PRO A 46 -9.01 -11.01 18.00
C PRO A 46 -9.37 -10.12 16.80
N TYR A 47 -10.30 -9.17 16.94
CA TYR A 47 -10.71 -8.29 15.84
C TYR A 47 -9.61 -7.33 15.39
N TYR A 48 -8.63 -7.05 16.24
CA TYR A 48 -7.43 -6.27 15.84
C TYR A 48 -6.66 -6.93 14.69
N LEU A 49 -6.81 -8.24 14.50
CA LEU A 49 -6.15 -9.01 13.45
C LEU A 49 -6.94 -9.01 12.14
N PHE A 50 -8.20 -8.56 12.12
CA PHE A 50 -9.02 -8.57 10.91
C PHE A 50 -8.46 -7.63 9.84
N THR A 51 -7.91 -6.48 10.25
CA THR A 51 -7.17 -5.58 9.35
C THR A 51 -5.98 -6.27 8.68
N LEU A 52 -5.24 -7.11 9.42
CA LEU A 52 -4.12 -7.88 8.88
C LEU A 52 -4.62 -8.93 7.87
N ILE A 53 -5.66 -9.68 8.24
CA ILE A 53 -6.29 -10.71 7.39
C ILE A 53 -6.81 -10.08 6.08
N LYS A 54 -7.46 -8.92 6.15
CA LYS A 54 -7.95 -8.16 4.99
C LYS A 54 -6.80 -7.76 4.07
N ARG A 55 -5.72 -7.18 4.62
CA ARG A 55 -4.52 -6.85 3.83
C ARG A 55 -3.89 -8.09 3.18
N MET A 56 -3.85 -9.22 3.87
CA MET A 56 -3.35 -10.47 3.30
C MET A 56 -4.21 -10.95 2.13
N ARG A 57 -5.54 -10.85 2.23
CA ARG A 57 -6.48 -11.14 1.12
C ARG A 57 -6.21 -10.26 -0.10
N GLU A 58 -5.90 -8.98 0.10
CA GLU A 58 -5.63 -8.03 -0.98
C GLU A 58 -4.27 -8.26 -1.66
N LEU A 59 -3.27 -8.72 -0.90
CA LEU A 59 -1.89 -8.87 -1.36
C LEU A 59 -1.57 -10.24 -1.95
N PHE A 60 -2.22 -11.30 -1.48
CA PHE A 60 -1.86 -12.67 -1.80
C PHE A 60 -3.05 -13.49 -2.29
N PRO A 61 -2.86 -14.40 -3.27
CA PRO A 61 -3.88 -15.38 -3.63
C PRO A 61 -4.25 -16.28 -2.44
N GLN A 62 -5.53 -16.66 -2.33
CA GLN A 62 -6.03 -17.49 -1.22
C GLN A 62 -5.30 -18.84 -1.10
N TRP A 63 -4.84 -19.42 -2.21
CA TRP A 63 -4.13 -20.71 -2.21
C TRP A 63 -2.69 -20.61 -1.68
N MET A 64 -2.13 -19.41 -1.56
CA MET A 64 -0.72 -19.22 -1.21
C MET A 64 -0.50 -19.49 0.29
N PRO A 65 0.33 -20.48 0.67
CA PRO A 65 0.63 -20.71 2.08
C PRO A 65 1.41 -19.52 2.65
N THR A 66 1.01 -19.05 3.83
CA THR A 66 1.70 -17.95 4.53
C THR A 66 2.31 -18.41 5.85
N ILE A 67 3.26 -17.60 6.36
CA ILE A 67 3.91 -17.85 7.63
C ILE A 67 3.04 -17.27 8.76
N GLY A 68 2.67 -18.12 9.71
CA GLY A 68 1.89 -17.74 10.89
C GLY A 68 2.65 -17.84 12.19
N ILE A 69 2.07 -17.20 13.19
CA ILE A 69 2.53 -17.25 14.57
C ILE A 69 1.72 -18.32 15.30
N GLU A 70 2.41 -19.24 15.96
CA GLU A 70 1.76 -20.15 16.89
C GLU A 70 1.84 -19.61 18.33
N GLY A 71 0.72 -19.69 19.05
CA GLY A 71 0.55 -19.10 20.37
C GLY A 71 -0.14 -20.04 21.36
N GLY A 72 -0.46 -19.49 22.53
CA GLY A 72 -1.21 -20.18 23.58
C GLY A 72 -2.63 -20.53 23.13
N ARG A 73 -3.36 -21.22 24.01
CA ARG A 73 -4.78 -21.46 23.80
C ARG A 73 -5.56 -20.21 24.17
N LEU A 74 -6.40 -19.74 23.26
CA LEU A 74 -7.26 -18.58 23.47
C LEU A 74 -8.69 -19.05 23.64
N ASN A 75 -9.32 -18.55 24.70
CA ASN A 75 -10.69 -18.89 25.03
C ASN A 75 -11.61 -17.76 24.59
N MET A 76 -12.59 -18.08 23.75
CA MET A 76 -13.52 -17.14 23.14
C MET A 76 -14.92 -17.72 23.15
N VAL A 77 -15.92 -16.89 23.42
CA VAL A 77 -17.33 -17.27 23.42
C VAL A 77 -18.17 -16.14 22.83
N PRO A 78 -19.25 -16.39 22.09
CA PRO A 78 -20.07 -15.33 21.54
C PRO A 78 -21.00 -14.74 22.62
N VAL A 79 -21.38 -13.47 22.48
CA VAL A 79 -22.16 -12.74 23.49
C VAL A 79 -23.52 -13.38 23.77
N ASP A 80 -24.17 -13.97 22.77
CA ASP A 80 -25.47 -14.62 22.93
C ASP A 80 -25.39 -15.87 23.82
N TYR A 81 -24.32 -16.66 23.71
CA TYR A 81 -24.08 -17.76 24.65
C TYR A 81 -23.88 -17.25 26.09
N VAL A 82 -23.11 -16.17 26.25
CA VAL A 82 -22.86 -15.59 27.58
C VAL A 82 -24.16 -15.11 28.21
N VAL A 83 -24.98 -14.37 27.46
CA VAL A 83 -26.26 -13.84 27.93
C VAL A 83 -27.23 -14.98 28.28
N ASP A 84 -27.42 -15.94 27.38
CA ASP A 84 -28.31 -17.08 27.60
C ASP A 84 -27.88 -17.90 28.83
N ALA A 85 -26.58 -18.14 28.98
CA ALA A 85 -26.05 -18.87 30.12
C ALA A 85 -26.21 -18.09 31.43
N MET A 86 -25.93 -16.78 31.42
CA MET A 86 -26.12 -15.92 32.59
C MET A 86 -27.57 -15.89 33.04
N ASP A 87 -28.51 -15.68 32.10
CA ASP A 87 -29.94 -15.63 32.36
C ASP A 87 -30.44 -16.95 32.96
N HIS A 88 -30.10 -18.09 32.33
CA HIS A 88 -30.51 -19.39 32.83
C HIS A 88 -29.94 -19.68 34.22
N ILE A 89 -28.65 -19.43 34.43
CA ILE A 89 -27.99 -19.67 35.72
C ILE A 89 -28.56 -18.74 36.78
N ALA A 90 -28.88 -17.47 36.46
CA ALA A 90 -29.46 -16.49 37.39
C ALA A 90 -30.85 -16.90 37.92
N HIS A 91 -31.61 -17.66 37.15
CA HIS A 91 -32.95 -18.13 37.56
C HIS A 91 -32.93 -19.50 38.26
N LYS A 92 -31.80 -20.19 38.32
CA LYS A 92 -31.68 -21.51 38.97
C LYS A 92 -31.46 -21.39 40.48
N ARG A 93 -32.27 -22.10 41.27
CA ARG A 93 -32.16 -22.11 42.74
C ARG A 93 -30.93 -22.90 43.19
N GLY A 94 -30.37 -22.53 44.35
CA GLY A 94 -29.29 -23.27 45.00
C GLY A 94 -27.89 -23.03 44.41
N LEU A 95 -27.72 -21.98 43.60
CA LEU A 95 -26.45 -21.63 42.97
C LEU A 95 -25.79 -20.36 43.54
N ASP A 96 -26.37 -19.79 44.60
CA ASP A 96 -25.83 -18.60 45.27
C ASP A 96 -24.48 -18.87 45.91
N GLY A 97 -23.59 -17.87 45.89
CA GLY A 97 -22.17 -18.00 46.25
C GLY A 97 -21.31 -18.67 45.19
N GLY A 98 -21.92 -19.22 44.12
CA GLY A 98 -21.23 -19.91 43.03
C GLY A 98 -20.43 -18.99 42.11
N CYS A 99 -19.47 -19.60 41.41
CA CYS A 99 -18.65 -18.96 40.38
C CYS A 99 -18.66 -19.78 39.09
N PHE A 100 -19.09 -19.17 37.99
CA PHE A 100 -19.36 -19.83 36.72
C PHE A 100 -18.44 -19.26 35.64
N HIS A 101 -17.51 -20.07 35.14
CA HIS A 101 -16.64 -19.72 34.01
C HIS A 101 -17.40 -19.97 32.71
N LEU A 102 -17.79 -18.91 32.02
CA LEU A 102 -18.52 -18.97 30.75
C LEU A 102 -17.48 -19.02 29.63
N THR A 103 -16.82 -20.16 29.52
CA THR A 103 -15.66 -20.36 28.66
C THR A 103 -15.84 -21.58 27.75
N ASP A 104 -15.11 -21.60 26.66
CA ASP A 104 -15.00 -22.77 25.77
C ASP A 104 -14.29 -23.93 26.49
N PRO A 105 -14.89 -25.13 26.60
CA PRO A 105 -14.22 -26.30 27.17
C PRO A 105 -13.04 -26.79 26.32
N GLU A 106 -13.02 -26.49 25.02
CA GLU A 106 -12.01 -26.96 24.06
C GLU A 106 -11.31 -25.80 23.33
N PRO A 107 -10.61 -24.89 24.07
CA PRO A 107 -10.04 -23.70 23.46
C PRO A 107 -8.93 -24.03 22.47
N ARG A 108 -8.98 -23.37 21.31
CA ARG A 108 -8.05 -23.57 20.20
C ARG A 108 -6.76 -22.78 20.37
N ARG A 109 -5.70 -23.20 19.67
CA ARG A 109 -4.46 -22.43 19.62
C ARG A 109 -4.66 -21.15 18.82
N PHE A 110 -3.91 -20.10 19.15
CA PHE A 110 -3.98 -18.82 18.45
C PHE A 110 -3.89 -18.94 16.92
N GLY A 111 -2.96 -19.74 16.40
CA GLY A 111 -2.80 -19.95 14.95
C GLY A 111 -3.95 -20.70 14.28
N GLU A 112 -4.63 -21.60 15.00
CA GLU A 112 -5.82 -22.29 14.51
C GLU A 112 -7.01 -21.33 14.43
N MET A 113 -7.20 -20.50 15.45
CA MET A 113 -8.19 -19.43 15.45
C MET A 113 -7.95 -18.45 14.30
N LEU A 114 -6.70 -18.03 14.08
CA LEU A 114 -6.35 -17.16 12.97
C LEU A 114 -6.74 -17.76 11.62
N ASN A 115 -6.47 -19.05 11.39
CA ASN A 115 -6.88 -19.72 10.15
C ASN A 115 -8.40 -19.82 10.00
N ILE A 116 -9.16 -19.97 11.08
CA ILE A 116 -10.64 -19.92 11.01
C ILE A 116 -11.09 -18.55 10.48
N PHE A 117 -10.52 -17.45 10.99
CA PHE A 117 -10.83 -16.11 10.48
C PHE A 117 -10.24 -15.82 9.10
N CYS A 118 -9.07 -16.37 8.74
CA CYS A 118 -8.56 -16.29 7.37
C CYS A 118 -9.52 -16.97 6.38
N ARG A 119 -10.05 -18.15 6.72
CA ARG A 119 -11.06 -18.83 5.89
C ARG A 119 -12.34 -18.00 5.78
N ALA A 120 -12.81 -17.45 6.90
CA ALA A 120 -13.98 -16.57 6.93
C ALA A 120 -13.79 -15.32 6.04
N GLY A 121 -12.60 -14.73 6.04
CA GLY A 121 -12.26 -13.55 5.26
C GLY A 121 -11.71 -13.82 3.86
N HIS A 122 -11.69 -15.08 3.40
CA HIS A 122 -11.09 -15.51 2.13
C HIS A 122 -9.60 -15.10 1.96
N ALA A 123 -8.87 -15.00 3.06
CA ALA A 123 -7.44 -14.73 3.07
C ALA A 123 -6.64 -16.05 3.01
N PRO A 124 -5.38 -16.03 2.56
CA PRO A 124 -4.51 -17.20 2.63
C PRO A 124 -4.35 -17.70 4.07
N GLU A 125 -4.33 -19.02 4.21
CA GLU A 125 -4.09 -19.67 5.49
C GLU A 125 -2.61 -19.65 5.87
N MET A 126 -2.36 -19.56 7.17
CA MET A 126 -1.03 -19.60 7.75
C MET A 126 -0.65 -21.06 8.04
N THR A 127 -0.24 -21.78 7.00
CA THR A 127 0.09 -23.21 7.07
C THR A 127 1.50 -23.47 7.60
N MET A 128 2.43 -22.53 7.39
CA MET A 128 3.78 -22.60 7.95
C MET A 128 3.80 -21.92 9.32
N ARG A 129 3.91 -22.70 10.40
CA ARG A 129 3.85 -22.17 11.77
C ARG A 129 5.23 -22.06 12.38
N ILE A 130 5.59 -20.85 12.79
CA ILE A 130 6.78 -20.65 13.64
C ILE A 130 6.34 -20.82 15.09
N ASP A 131 6.68 -21.95 15.69
CA ASP A 131 6.52 -22.14 17.14
C ASP A 131 7.53 -21.23 17.86
N ALA A 132 7.07 -20.49 18.87
CA ALA A 132 7.94 -19.71 19.75
C ALA A 132 9.05 -20.57 20.40
N ARG A 133 8.84 -21.89 20.52
CA ARG A 133 9.84 -22.87 20.95
C ARG A 133 10.96 -23.07 19.93
N MET A 134 10.73 -22.86 18.63
CA MET A 134 11.81 -22.92 17.63
C MET A 134 12.85 -21.82 17.84
N LEU A 135 12.51 -20.72 18.52
CA LEU A 135 13.46 -19.68 18.90
C LEU A 135 14.07 -19.89 20.29
N ALA A 136 13.72 -20.97 21.00
CA ALA A 136 14.16 -21.23 22.38
C ALA A 136 15.67 -21.48 22.51
N PHE A 137 16.36 -21.78 21.42
CA PHE A 137 17.83 -21.86 21.39
C PHE A 137 18.51 -20.49 21.58
N VAL A 138 17.78 -19.39 21.34
CA VAL A 138 18.28 -18.02 21.59
C VAL A 138 18.02 -17.69 23.07
N PRO A 139 19.06 -17.40 23.87
CA PRO A 139 18.90 -17.03 25.28
C PRO A 139 17.93 -15.85 25.44
N SER A 140 17.11 -15.89 26.50
CA SER A 140 16.09 -14.87 26.76
C SER A 140 16.67 -13.45 26.82
N ALA A 141 17.87 -13.29 27.39
CA ALA A 141 18.60 -12.03 27.44
C ALA A 141 18.94 -11.47 26.04
N VAL A 142 19.37 -12.33 25.11
CA VAL A 142 19.71 -11.95 23.74
C VAL A 142 18.45 -11.55 22.97
N ARG A 143 17.36 -12.32 23.10
CA ARG A 143 16.07 -11.98 22.49
C ARG A 143 15.54 -10.64 23.01
N MET A 144 15.67 -10.41 24.30
CA MET A 144 15.24 -9.15 24.94
C MET A 144 16.13 -7.98 24.52
N ALA A 145 17.44 -8.19 24.34
CA ALA A 145 18.35 -7.18 23.80
C ALA A 145 17.99 -6.80 22.35
N LEU A 146 17.77 -7.79 21.47
CA LEU A 146 17.35 -7.57 20.08
C LEU A 146 15.99 -6.87 19.99
N ALA A 147 14.99 -7.31 20.76
CA ALA A 147 13.68 -6.68 20.81
C ALA A 147 13.75 -5.23 21.35
N ASN A 148 14.77 -4.92 22.16
CA ASN A 148 14.97 -3.59 22.72
C ASN A 148 15.75 -2.63 21.82
N LEU A 149 16.34 -3.10 20.71
CA LEU A 149 17.06 -2.24 19.77
C LEU A 149 16.13 -1.16 19.20
N PRO A 150 16.54 0.12 19.16
CA PRO A 150 15.71 1.21 18.65
C PRO A 150 15.14 0.96 17.23
N PRO A 151 15.89 0.39 16.26
CA PRO A 151 15.35 0.04 14.95
C PRO A 151 14.21 -0.98 15.01
N VAL A 152 14.36 -2.03 15.83
CA VAL A 152 13.34 -3.07 16.02
C VAL A 152 12.10 -2.47 16.67
N LYS A 153 12.27 -1.69 17.75
CA LYS A 153 11.14 -1.01 18.39
C LYS A 153 10.42 -0.05 17.45
N ARG A 154 11.15 0.68 16.59
CA ARG A 154 10.57 1.60 15.61
C ARG A 154 9.76 0.83 14.55
N PHE A 155 10.33 -0.25 14.01
CA PHE A 155 9.66 -1.10 13.03
C PHE A 155 8.41 -1.77 13.61
N THR A 156 8.50 -2.38 14.80
CA THR A 156 7.36 -3.00 15.47
C THR A 156 6.27 -1.97 15.78
N ARG A 157 6.62 -0.78 16.28
CA ARG A 157 5.63 0.30 16.50
C ARG A 157 4.99 0.78 15.21
N MET A 158 5.75 0.88 14.13
CA MET A 158 5.23 1.24 12.80
C MET A 158 4.22 0.21 12.34
N LEU A 159 4.56 -1.08 12.35
CA LEU A 159 3.66 -2.17 11.99
C LEU A 159 2.39 -2.19 12.85
N LEU A 160 2.53 -2.11 14.18
CA LEU A 160 1.40 -2.10 15.10
C LEU A 160 0.47 -0.91 14.84
N ARG A 161 1.03 0.29 14.62
CA ARG A 161 0.25 1.48 14.27
C ARG A 161 -0.45 1.32 12.92
N ASP A 162 0.26 0.82 11.91
CA ASP A 162 -0.27 0.67 10.56
C ASP A 162 -1.36 -0.42 10.50
N LEU A 163 -1.31 -1.43 11.38
CA LEU A 163 -2.34 -2.45 11.57
C LEU A 163 -3.38 -2.09 12.64
N ARG A 164 -3.21 -0.96 13.34
CA ARG A 164 -4.03 -0.49 14.48
C ARG A 164 -4.15 -1.52 15.61
N ILE A 165 -3.08 -2.26 15.88
CA ILE A 165 -2.99 -3.25 16.96
C ILE A 165 -2.34 -2.59 18.20
N PRO A 166 -3.03 -2.50 19.35
CA PRO A 166 -2.41 -2.00 20.58
C PRO A 166 -1.25 -2.91 21.03
N PRO A 167 -0.08 -2.36 21.43
CA PRO A 167 1.07 -3.17 21.84
C PRO A 167 0.76 -4.18 22.96
N GLU A 168 -0.18 -3.86 23.83
CA GLU A 168 -0.59 -4.68 24.97
C GLU A 168 -1.22 -6.00 24.51
N THR A 169 -1.82 -6.05 23.31
CA THR A 169 -2.48 -7.27 22.80
C THR A 169 -1.48 -8.38 22.50
N LEU A 170 -0.21 -8.04 22.21
CA LEU A 170 0.84 -9.02 21.96
C LEU A 170 1.08 -9.95 23.16
N GLY A 171 0.83 -9.45 24.38
CA GLY A 171 0.94 -10.25 25.60
C GLY A 171 -0.10 -11.39 25.70
N PHE A 172 -1.20 -11.30 24.96
CA PHE A 172 -2.26 -12.30 24.96
C PHE A 172 -2.03 -13.43 23.93
N ILE A 173 -1.08 -13.27 23.00
CA ILE A 173 -0.74 -14.31 22.02
C ILE A 173 -0.20 -15.57 22.72
N THR A 174 0.54 -15.42 23.82
CA THR A 174 1.10 -16.54 24.60
C THR A 174 0.45 -16.66 25.97
N TYR A 175 -0.88 -16.60 26.04
CA TYR A 175 -1.62 -16.73 27.30
C TYR A 175 -1.47 -18.15 27.88
N PRO A 176 -0.87 -18.32 29.09
CA PRO A 176 -0.56 -19.64 29.65
C PRO A 176 -1.74 -20.27 30.40
N THR A 177 -2.81 -19.50 30.67
CA THR A 177 -3.89 -19.90 31.56
C THR A 177 -4.90 -20.80 30.86
N ARG A 178 -5.31 -21.88 31.55
CA ARG A 178 -6.46 -22.72 31.16
C ARG A 178 -7.63 -22.43 32.08
N PHE A 179 -8.83 -22.35 31.50
CA PHE A 179 -10.06 -22.15 32.23
C PHE A 179 -10.79 -23.48 32.45
N ASP A 180 -11.51 -23.57 33.57
CA ASP A 180 -12.32 -24.73 33.94
C ASP A 180 -13.79 -24.31 34.02
N CYS A 181 -14.63 -24.87 33.15
CA CYS A 181 -16.05 -24.58 33.04
C CYS A 181 -16.98 -25.66 33.62
N ARG A 182 -16.47 -26.63 34.39
CA ARG A 182 -17.27 -27.74 34.94
C ARG A 182 -18.50 -27.31 35.74
N GLU A 183 -18.39 -26.23 36.52
CA GLU A 183 -19.54 -25.67 37.28
C GLU A 183 -20.61 -25.10 36.35
N THR A 184 -20.19 -24.40 35.30
CA THR A 184 -21.08 -23.85 34.26
C THR A 184 -21.80 -24.97 33.52
N GLU A 185 -21.08 -26.01 33.10
CA GLU A 185 -21.68 -27.17 32.42
C GLU A 185 -22.69 -27.90 33.30
N ARG A 186 -22.38 -28.07 34.59
CA ARG A 186 -23.35 -28.61 35.57
C ARG A 186 -24.57 -27.71 35.74
N ALA A 187 -24.38 -26.40 35.76
CA ALA A 187 -25.47 -25.44 35.90
C ALA A 187 -26.38 -25.42 34.66
N LEU A 188 -25.82 -25.57 33.46
CA LEU A 188 -26.55 -25.58 32.18
C LEU A 188 -27.13 -26.96 31.82
N LYS A 189 -26.78 -28.03 32.55
CA LYS A 189 -27.28 -29.39 32.29
C LYS A 189 -28.81 -29.42 32.29
N GLY A 190 -29.40 -29.95 31.22
CA GLY A 190 -30.85 -30.01 31.00
C GLY A 190 -31.44 -28.79 30.29
N SER A 191 -30.65 -27.73 30.06
CA SER A 191 -31.03 -26.62 29.19
C SER A 191 -30.77 -26.93 27.71
N ARG A 192 -31.27 -26.07 26.81
CA ARG A 192 -30.93 -26.10 25.38
C ARG A 192 -29.68 -25.28 25.04
N ILE A 193 -29.05 -24.66 26.04
CA ILE A 193 -27.95 -23.72 25.85
C ILE A 193 -26.66 -24.52 25.62
N LYS A 194 -26.04 -24.30 24.46
CA LYS A 194 -24.76 -24.89 24.08
C LYS A 194 -23.91 -23.82 23.41
N LEU A 195 -22.60 -23.89 23.66
CA LEU A 195 -21.65 -23.03 22.96
C LEU A 195 -21.57 -23.47 21.48
N PRO A 196 -21.89 -22.59 20.51
CA PRO A 196 -21.66 -22.90 19.10
C PRO A 196 -20.17 -22.98 18.77
N GLN A 197 -19.78 -23.77 17.78
CA GLN A 197 -18.40 -23.86 17.33
C GLN A 197 -18.02 -22.59 16.57
N LEU A 198 -16.80 -22.08 16.79
CA LEU A 198 -16.34 -20.82 16.18
C LEU A 198 -16.42 -20.85 14.65
N GLU A 199 -16.11 -21.99 14.03
CA GLU A 199 -16.22 -22.21 12.59
C GLU A 199 -17.60 -21.91 12.02
N ASP A 200 -18.66 -22.14 12.79
CA ASP A 200 -20.04 -22.00 12.32
C ASP A 200 -20.47 -20.54 12.23
N TYR A 201 -19.83 -19.63 12.97
CA TYR A 201 -20.21 -18.22 13.04
C TYR A 201 -19.09 -17.20 12.76
N ALA A 202 -17.83 -17.62 12.62
CA ALA A 202 -16.71 -16.72 12.33
C ALA A 202 -16.92 -15.86 11.08
N TRP A 203 -17.57 -16.41 10.04
CA TRP A 203 -17.89 -15.66 8.82
C TRP A 203 -18.90 -14.55 9.05
N ARG A 204 -19.83 -14.69 9.99
CA ARG A 204 -20.80 -13.62 10.32
C ARG A 204 -20.11 -12.48 11.06
N LEU A 205 -19.18 -12.80 11.96
CA LEU A 205 -18.35 -11.81 12.63
C LEU A 205 -17.48 -11.04 11.63
N TRP A 206 -16.87 -11.76 10.69
CA TRP A 206 -16.10 -11.15 9.60
C TRP A 206 -16.98 -10.22 8.75
N ASP A 207 -18.13 -10.71 8.27
CA ASP A 207 -19.04 -9.96 7.40
C ASP A 207 -19.57 -8.68 8.09
N TYR A 208 -19.96 -8.79 9.37
CA TYR A 208 -20.40 -7.64 10.14
C TYR A 208 -19.28 -6.62 10.33
N TRP A 209 -18.07 -7.08 10.69
CA TRP A 209 -16.91 -6.21 10.84
C TRP A 209 -16.57 -5.50 9.52
N GLU A 210 -16.46 -6.23 8.40
CA GLU A 210 -16.09 -5.67 7.10
C GLU A 210 -17.07 -4.58 6.63
N ARG A 211 -18.35 -4.71 6.98
CA ARG A 211 -19.40 -3.76 6.55
C ARG A 211 -19.63 -2.58 7.49
N HIS A 212 -19.32 -2.71 8.77
CA HIS A 212 -19.70 -1.71 9.78
C HIS A 212 -18.54 -1.18 10.61
N LEU A 213 -17.51 -1.99 10.81
CA LEU A 213 -16.42 -1.70 11.75
C LEU A 213 -15.04 -1.65 11.10
N ASP A 214 -14.94 -1.95 9.80
CA ASP A 214 -13.70 -1.82 9.05
C ASP A 214 -13.23 -0.36 9.10
N PRO A 215 -12.07 -0.09 9.71
CA PRO A 215 -11.61 1.27 9.90
C PRO A 215 -11.32 2.00 8.58
N ASP A 216 -11.20 1.29 7.45
CA ASP A 216 -11.05 1.89 6.13
C ASP A 216 -12.35 2.51 5.58
N LEU A 217 -13.53 2.09 6.06
CA LEU A 217 -14.82 2.65 5.62
C LEU A 217 -14.96 4.15 5.95
N PHE A 218 -14.30 4.59 7.01
CA PHE A 218 -14.40 5.96 7.52
C PHE A 218 -13.25 6.88 7.08
N VAL A 219 -12.30 6.37 6.27
CA VAL A 219 -11.19 7.18 5.76
C VAL A 219 -11.59 7.80 4.43
N ASP A 220 -11.70 9.12 4.39
CA ASP A 220 -11.92 9.86 3.13
C ASP A 220 -10.67 9.75 2.24
N ARG A 221 -10.69 8.79 1.32
CA ARG A 221 -9.66 8.55 0.30
C ARG A 221 -9.92 9.34 -0.99
N SER A 222 -10.76 10.38 -0.98
CA SER A 222 -10.96 11.21 -2.17
C SER A 222 -9.73 12.05 -2.51
N LEU A 223 -9.55 12.36 -3.79
CA LEU A 223 -8.52 13.32 -4.22
C LEU A 223 -8.71 14.68 -3.53
N LYS A 224 -9.97 15.13 -3.40
CA LYS A 224 -10.34 16.40 -2.76
C LYS A 224 -9.84 16.49 -1.32
N SER A 225 -10.00 15.45 -0.51
CA SER A 225 -9.51 15.43 0.88
C SER A 225 -7.99 15.59 0.95
N ARG A 226 -7.27 15.14 -0.08
CA ARG A 226 -5.81 15.12 -0.13
C ARG A 226 -5.20 16.39 -0.67
N VAL A 227 -5.86 17.11 -1.57
CA VAL A 227 -5.27 18.26 -2.29
C VAL A 227 -5.99 19.59 -2.09
N LYS A 228 -7.19 19.62 -1.51
CA LYS A 228 -7.94 20.88 -1.33
C LYS A 228 -7.09 21.91 -0.56
N GLY A 229 -6.87 23.08 -1.18
CA GLY A 229 -6.07 24.17 -0.61
C GLY A 229 -4.55 23.93 -0.60
N LYS A 230 -4.06 22.82 -1.15
CA LYS A 230 -2.62 22.51 -1.24
C LYS A 230 -2.01 23.03 -2.53
N VAL A 231 -0.72 23.34 -2.49
CA VAL A 231 0.07 23.74 -3.66
C VAL A 231 0.65 22.49 -4.33
N VAL A 232 0.18 22.17 -5.53
CA VAL A 232 0.60 21.00 -6.30
C VAL A 232 1.31 21.44 -7.58
N MET A 233 2.60 21.15 -7.68
CA MET A 233 3.43 21.49 -8.84
C MET A 233 3.59 20.28 -9.76
N ILE A 234 3.25 20.44 -11.04
CA ILE A 234 3.30 19.38 -12.06
C ILE A 234 4.17 19.86 -13.23
N THR A 235 5.31 19.19 -13.43
CA THR A 235 6.18 19.48 -14.58
C THR A 235 5.68 18.78 -15.84
N GLY A 236 5.83 19.40 -17.01
CA GLY A 236 5.22 18.92 -18.25
C GLY A 236 3.68 18.99 -18.22
N GLY A 237 3.13 20.00 -17.53
CA GLY A 237 1.69 20.15 -17.30
C GLY A 237 0.87 20.71 -18.47
N SER A 238 1.51 21.12 -19.57
CA SER A 238 0.82 21.70 -20.73
C SER A 238 0.11 20.67 -21.63
N ALA A 239 0.54 19.41 -21.62
CA ALA A 239 -0.04 18.35 -22.46
C ALA A 239 0.12 16.94 -21.86
N GLY A 240 -0.59 15.97 -22.43
CA GLY A 240 -0.46 14.54 -22.10
C GLY A 240 -0.79 14.22 -20.65
N ILE A 241 0.01 13.35 -20.03
CA ILE A 241 -0.22 12.84 -18.67
C ILE A 241 -0.23 13.98 -17.64
N GLY A 242 0.72 14.92 -17.76
CA GLY A 242 0.84 16.04 -16.84
C GLY A 242 -0.38 16.96 -16.89
N ARG A 243 -0.91 17.21 -18.10
CA ARG A 243 -2.14 17.99 -18.28
C ARG A 243 -3.36 17.29 -17.66
N ALA A 244 -3.56 16.02 -17.98
CA ALA A 244 -4.68 15.24 -17.44
C ALA A 244 -4.66 15.18 -15.90
N ALA A 245 -3.46 15.07 -15.30
CA ALA A 245 -3.32 15.14 -13.85
C ALA A 245 -3.61 16.54 -13.30
N ALA A 246 -3.14 17.61 -13.97
CA ALA A 246 -3.40 19.00 -13.58
C ALA A 246 -4.90 19.32 -13.55
N ASP A 247 -5.65 18.91 -14.57
CA ASP A 247 -7.10 19.11 -14.65
C ASP A 247 -7.82 18.45 -13.46
N LYS A 248 -7.50 17.18 -13.16
CA LYS A 248 -8.09 16.41 -12.05
C LYS A 248 -7.75 17.02 -10.68
N VAL A 249 -6.51 17.42 -10.48
CA VAL A 249 -6.03 18.00 -9.22
C VAL A 249 -6.63 19.40 -9.00
N ALA A 250 -6.76 20.20 -10.06
CA ALA A 250 -7.42 21.50 -10.00
C ALA A 250 -8.91 21.38 -9.68
N ALA A 251 -9.62 20.46 -10.34
CA ALA A 251 -11.04 20.17 -10.06
C ALA A 251 -11.28 19.71 -8.60
N ALA A 252 -10.28 19.06 -7.99
CA ALA A 252 -10.32 18.66 -6.58
C ALA A 252 -10.01 19.82 -5.59
N GLY A 253 -9.78 21.04 -6.09
CA GLY A 253 -9.64 22.25 -5.27
C GLY A 253 -8.21 22.57 -4.84
N ALA A 254 -7.21 22.02 -5.52
CA ALA A 254 -5.80 22.38 -5.30
C ALA A 254 -5.45 23.74 -5.92
N HIS A 255 -4.35 24.32 -5.45
CA HIS A 255 -3.62 25.37 -6.14
C HIS A 255 -2.58 24.71 -7.05
N VAL A 256 -2.86 24.64 -8.35
CA VAL A 256 -2.02 23.88 -9.30
C VAL A 256 -0.99 24.79 -9.95
N ILE A 257 0.27 24.39 -9.92
CA ILE A 257 1.36 25.02 -10.66
C ILE A 257 1.73 24.09 -11.81
N ILE A 258 1.60 24.54 -13.06
CA ILE A 258 2.07 23.81 -14.23
C ILE A 258 3.35 24.44 -14.78
N VAL A 259 4.30 23.59 -15.17
CA VAL A 259 5.58 24.02 -15.74
C VAL A 259 5.81 23.36 -17.08
N ALA A 260 6.14 24.14 -18.11
CA ALA A 260 6.58 23.65 -19.40
C ALA A 260 7.45 24.70 -20.12
N ARG A 261 8.00 24.34 -21.28
CA ARG A 261 8.89 25.23 -22.06
C ARG A 261 8.18 26.09 -23.08
N LYS A 262 7.02 25.64 -23.57
CA LYS A 262 6.28 26.32 -24.63
C LYS A 262 5.19 27.18 -24.01
N GLU A 263 5.44 28.48 -23.99
CA GLU A 263 4.59 29.45 -23.32
C GLU A 263 3.14 29.42 -23.81
N GLU A 264 2.92 29.42 -25.13
CA GLU A 264 1.57 29.42 -25.71
C GLU A 264 0.75 28.20 -25.28
N GLU A 265 1.31 26.98 -25.43
CA GLU A 265 0.63 25.74 -25.01
C GLU A 265 0.39 25.71 -23.49
N LEU A 266 1.32 26.27 -22.71
CA LEU A 266 1.25 26.30 -21.25
C LEU A 266 0.18 27.27 -20.74
N PHE A 267 0.11 28.47 -21.30
CA PHE A 267 -0.88 29.48 -20.92
C PHE A 267 -2.28 29.10 -21.38
N ALA A 268 -2.44 28.53 -22.58
CA ALA A 268 -3.70 27.95 -23.00
C ALA A 268 -4.19 26.88 -22.01
N ALA A 269 -3.30 25.98 -21.57
CA ALA A 269 -3.65 24.97 -20.58
C ALA A 269 -4.07 25.55 -19.22
N ARG A 270 -3.35 26.57 -18.73
CA ARG A 270 -3.72 27.31 -17.52
C ARG A 270 -5.12 27.92 -17.65
N ASP A 271 -5.39 28.60 -18.75
CA ASP A 271 -6.63 29.34 -18.96
C ASP A 271 -7.82 28.40 -19.07
N GLU A 272 -7.66 27.24 -19.71
CA GLU A 272 -8.67 26.19 -19.74
C GLU A 272 -8.97 25.64 -18.33
N ILE A 273 -7.95 25.43 -17.48
CA ILE A 273 -8.14 24.99 -16.09
C ILE A 273 -8.89 26.06 -15.27
N ILE A 274 -8.55 27.34 -15.46
CA ILE A 274 -9.22 28.46 -14.79
C ILE A 274 -10.68 28.58 -15.25
N ALA A 275 -10.92 28.46 -16.56
CA ALA A 275 -12.28 28.49 -17.13
C ALA A 275 -13.15 27.34 -16.61
N ALA A 276 -12.56 26.19 -16.30
CA ALA A 276 -13.23 25.07 -15.64
C ALA A 276 -13.44 25.27 -14.11
N GLY A 277 -13.08 26.42 -13.56
CA GLY A 277 -13.25 26.77 -12.13
C GLY A 277 -12.08 26.37 -11.23
N GLY A 278 -10.97 25.90 -11.80
CA GLY A 278 -9.75 25.55 -11.07
C GLY A 278 -8.88 26.77 -10.73
N LYS A 279 -7.86 26.56 -9.87
CA LYS A 279 -6.81 27.55 -9.60
C LYS A 279 -5.51 27.07 -10.19
N CYS A 280 -5.00 27.78 -11.20
CA CYS A 280 -3.80 27.38 -11.92
C CYS A 280 -2.82 28.54 -12.15
N TRP A 281 -1.54 28.29 -11.90
CA TRP A 281 -0.41 29.16 -12.23
C TRP A 281 0.49 28.45 -13.22
N ALA A 282 1.09 29.20 -14.12
CA ALA A 282 1.96 28.68 -15.18
C ALA A 282 3.33 29.35 -15.11
N TYR A 283 4.40 28.54 -15.09
CA TYR A 283 5.77 29.04 -15.19
C TYR A 283 6.47 28.41 -16.40
N THR A 284 6.97 29.28 -17.29
CA THR A 284 7.79 28.85 -18.43
C THR A 284 9.21 28.58 -17.95
N ALA A 285 9.70 27.35 -18.11
CA ALA A 285 11.06 26.97 -17.73
C ALA A 285 11.59 25.80 -18.55
N ASP A 286 12.89 25.84 -18.91
CA ASP A 286 13.60 24.69 -19.47
C ASP A 286 14.27 23.88 -18.36
N LEU A 287 13.67 22.73 -18.04
CA LEU A 287 14.18 21.85 -17.00
C LEU A 287 15.47 21.10 -17.37
N SER A 288 15.99 21.30 -18.58
CA SER A 288 17.35 20.86 -18.96
C SER A 288 18.43 21.93 -18.70
N ASP A 289 18.03 23.14 -18.33
CA ASP A 289 18.91 24.24 -17.90
C ASP A 289 18.80 24.45 -16.38
N MET A 290 19.93 24.34 -15.68
CA MET A 290 19.98 24.42 -14.21
C MET A 290 19.69 25.83 -13.71
N ASP A 291 20.11 26.87 -14.42
CA ASP A 291 19.83 28.26 -14.05
C ASP A 291 18.33 28.57 -14.21
N SER A 292 17.70 28.02 -15.26
CA SER A 292 16.25 28.08 -15.42
C SER A 292 15.52 27.34 -14.29
N CYS A 293 16.05 26.21 -13.81
CA CYS A 293 15.47 25.49 -12.68
C CYS A 293 15.56 26.29 -11.37
N ASP A 294 16.69 26.94 -11.11
CA ASP A 294 16.91 27.74 -9.90
C ASP A 294 15.97 28.94 -9.86
N LYS A 295 15.89 29.68 -10.97
CA LYS A 295 14.94 30.81 -11.08
C LYS A 295 13.50 30.35 -10.86
N LEU A 296 13.12 29.19 -11.41
CA LEU A 296 11.79 28.63 -11.23
C LEU A 296 11.51 28.32 -9.74
N VAL A 297 12.45 27.67 -9.06
CA VAL A 297 12.32 27.37 -7.62
C VAL A 297 12.18 28.67 -6.82
N ASP A 298 13.03 29.66 -7.07
CA ASP A 298 12.99 30.95 -6.36
C ASP A 298 11.66 31.67 -6.58
N SER A 299 11.16 31.69 -7.82
CA SER A 299 9.89 32.31 -8.18
C SER A 299 8.72 31.61 -7.47
N VAL A 300 8.66 30.27 -7.55
CA VAL A 300 7.62 29.47 -6.90
C VAL A 300 7.65 29.65 -5.38
N LEU A 301 8.82 29.64 -4.75
CA LEU A 301 8.93 29.82 -3.30
C LEU A 301 8.61 31.25 -2.86
N SER A 302 8.93 32.27 -3.66
CA SER A 302 8.58 33.65 -3.33
C SER A 302 7.08 33.94 -3.45
N GLU A 303 6.43 33.39 -4.48
CA GLU A 303 5.00 33.66 -4.76
C GLU A 303 4.04 32.75 -3.99
N HIS A 304 4.44 31.49 -3.74
CA HIS A 304 3.57 30.49 -3.09
C HIS A 304 4.05 30.08 -1.70
N GLY A 305 5.28 30.42 -1.31
CA GLY A 305 5.90 30.07 -0.03
C GLY A 305 6.36 28.61 0.07
N HIS A 306 5.67 27.67 -0.56
CA HIS A 306 5.97 26.24 -0.52
C HIS A 306 5.29 25.47 -1.67
N VAL A 307 5.72 24.21 -1.84
CA VAL A 307 5.02 23.18 -2.63
C VAL A 307 4.70 22.02 -1.71
N ASP A 308 3.45 21.54 -1.70
CA ASP A 308 3.01 20.38 -0.93
C ASP A 308 3.29 19.07 -1.66
N ILE A 309 3.02 19.06 -2.96
CA ILE A 309 3.17 17.89 -3.83
C ILE A 309 3.91 18.31 -5.09
N LEU A 310 5.09 17.72 -5.31
CA LEU A 310 5.85 17.87 -6.56
C LEU A 310 5.64 16.62 -7.41
N VAL A 311 5.18 16.80 -8.64
CA VAL A 311 5.07 15.74 -9.66
C VAL A 311 6.09 16.01 -10.76
N ASN A 312 7.21 15.29 -10.71
CA ASN A 312 8.23 15.29 -11.76
C ASN A 312 7.77 14.41 -12.92
N ASN A 313 6.99 15.00 -13.82
CA ASN A 313 6.42 14.35 -14.99
C ASN A 313 7.13 14.74 -16.31
N ALA A 314 7.73 15.93 -16.39
CA ALA A 314 8.49 16.34 -17.56
C ALA A 314 9.58 15.32 -17.89
N GLY A 315 9.72 14.99 -19.17
CA GLY A 315 10.73 14.06 -19.61
C GLY A 315 10.81 13.93 -21.12
N ARG A 316 11.84 13.24 -21.56
CA ARG A 316 12.09 12.89 -22.95
C ARG A 316 12.44 11.42 -23.04
N SER A 317 11.85 10.74 -24.02
CA SER A 317 12.22 9.39 -24.41
C SER A 317 13.07 9.41 -25.69
N ILE A 318 14.04 8.51 -25.75
CA ILE A 318 14.83 8.21 -26.95
C ILE A 318 14.80 6.70 -27.11
N ARG A 319 14.23 6.25 -28.23
CA ARG A 319 14.27 4.85 -28.68
C ARG A 319 15.33 4.72 -29.78
N ARG A 320 16.48 4.13 -29.45
CA ARG A 320 17.56 3.82 -30.37
C ARG A 320 18.42 2.70 -29.81
N SER A 321 18.77 1.72 -30.65
CA SER A 321 19.76 0.70 -30.29
C SER A 321 21.11 1.31 -29.88
N VAL A 322 21.88 0.54 -29.10
CA VAL A 322 23.22 0.95 -28.69
C VAL A 322 24.13 1.12 -29.91
N GLU A 323 24.02 0.23 -30.89
CA GLU A 323 24.79 0.27 -32.14
C GLU A 323 24.60 1.57 -32.91
N LEU A 324 23.36 2.08 -33.00
CA LEU A 324 23.07 3.36 -33.65
C LEU A 324 23.41 4.59 -32.78
N SER A 325 23.93 4.37 -31.57
CA SER A 325 24.20 5.43 -30.59
C SER A 325 25.70 5.70 -30.37
N TYR A 326 26.61 4.96 -31.01
CA TYR A 326 28.06 5.10 -30.81
C TYR A 326 28.57 6.53 -31.05
N ASP A 327 28.13 7.19 -32.11
CA ASP A 327 28.53 8.58 -32.43
C ASP A 327 27.54 9.64 -31.92
N ARG A 328 26.66 9.26 -30.97
CA ARG A 328 25.56 10.11 -30.48
C ARG A 328 25.46 10.16 -28.97
N PHE A 329 26.60 10.28 -28.30
CA PHE A 329 26.66 10.30 -26.84
C PHE A 329 25.79 11.40 -26.21
N HIS A 330 25.62 12.54 -26.90
CA HIS A 330 24.74 13.64 -26.48
C HIS A 330 23.26 13.24 -26.27
N ASP A 331 22.83 12.12 -26.87
CA ASP A 331 21.51 11.55 -26.62
C ASP A 331 21.38 11.05 -25.17
N PHE A 332 22.44 10.50 -24.57
CA PHE A 332 22.50 10.14 -23.15
C PHE A 332 22.53 11.39 -22.27
N GLU A 333 23.41 12.35 -22.60
CA GLU A 333 23.58 13.58 -21.82
C GLU A 333 22.26 14.34 -21.70
N ARG A 334 21.61 14.68 -22.82
CA ARG A 334 20.36 15.46 -22.78
C ARG A 334 19.21 14.72 -22.10
N THR A 335 19.21 13.39 -22.13
CA THR A 335 18.18 12.57 -21.48
C THR A 335 18.40 12.56 -19.98
N MET A 336 19.65 12.45 -19.54
CA MET A 336 20.04 12.64 -18.13
C MET A 336 19.72 14.05 -17.64
N GLN A 337 20.05 15.08 -18.41
CA GLN A 337 19.81 16.47 -18.02
C GLN A 337 18.35 16.74 -17.72
N LEU A 338 17.44 16.35 -18.61
CA LEU A 338 16.02 16.59 -18.38
C LEU A 338 15.41 15.61 -17.37
N ASN A 339 15.60 14.30 -17.56
CA ASN A 339 14.83 13.30 -16.81
C ASN A 339 15.34 13.12 -15.38
N TYR A 340 16.63 13.33 -15.15
CA TYR A 340 17.27 13.15 -13.84
C TYR A 340 17.66 14.49 -13.22
N PHE A 341 18.60 15.24 -13.80
CA PHE A 341 19.14 16.44 -13.17
C PHE A 341 18.10 17.55 -12.98
N GLY A 342 17.23 17.79 -13.97
CA GLY A 342 16.10 18.72 -13.84
C GLY A 342 15.17 18.36 -12.69
N SER A 343 14.69 17.11 -12.66
CA SER A 343 13.88 16.59 -11.55
C SER A 343 14.58 16.73 -10.19
N LEU A 344 15.88 16.40 -10.15
CA LEU A 344 16.70 16.46 -8.95
C LEU A 344 16.87 17.90 -8.46
N ARG A 345 17.08 18.87 -9.35
CA ARG A 345 17.24 20.28 -9.00
C ARG A 345 15.98 20.84 -8.36
N LEU A 346 14.81 20.52 -8.92
CA LEU A 346 13.52 20.90 -8.32
C LEU A 346 13.31 20.25 -6.95
N ILE A 347 13.66 18.96 -6.80
CA ILE A 347 13.60 18.28 -5.51
C ILE A 347 14.50 19.00 -4.50
N MET A 348 15.76 19.26 -4.85
CA MET A 348 16.73 19.91 -3.94
C MET A 348 16.30 21.32 -3.54
N GLY A 349 15.67 22.07 -4.45
CA GLY A 349 15.15 23.41 -4.18
C GLY A 349 13.90 23.43 -3.27
N LEU A 350 12.99 22.47 -3.44
CA LEU A 350 11.69 22.47 -2.77
C LEU A 350 11.66 21.63 -1.48
N LEU A 351 12.47 20.58 -1.39
CA LEU A 351 12.53 19.63 -0.27
C LEU A 351 12.92 20.27 1.08
N PRO A 352 13.77 21.31 1.16
CA PRO A 352 14.04 22.00 2.42
C PRO A 352 12.78 22.56 3.08
N LYS A 353 11.88 23.18 2.31
CA LYS A 353 10.60 23.71 2.84
C LYS A 353 9.63 22.61 3.23
N MET A 354 9.58 21.50 2.49
CA MET A 354 8.83 20.30 2.92
C MET A 354 9.37 19.74 4.25
N THR A 355 10.70 19.77 4.43
CA THR A 355 11.39 19.25 5.61
C THR A 355 11.11 20.10 6.85
N GLU A 356 11.19 21.43 6.72
CA GLU A 356 10.85 22.40 7.75
C GLU A 356 9.41 22.16 8.25
N ARG A 357 8.47 22.00 7.31
CA ARG A 357 7.05 21.78 7.61
C ARG A 357 6.71 20.34 8.04
N ARG A 358 7.67 19.41 7.93
CA ARG A 358 7.49 17.96 8.18
C ARG A 358 6.28 17.36 7.46
N THR A 359 6.06 17.81 6.23
CA THR A 359 4.97 17.34 5.38
C THR A 359 5.33 17.62 3.93
N GLY A 360 5.01 16.67 3.05
CA GLY A 360 5.27 16.82 1.63
C GLY A 360 5.14 15.50 0.87
N GLN A 361 5.10 15.60 -0.44
CA GLN A 361 5.11 14.45 -1.32
C GLN A 361 5.87 14.76 -2.61
N ILE A 362 6.73 13.84 -3.03
CA ILE A 362 7.43 13.88 -4.30
C ILE A 362 7.01 12.65 -5.09
N ILE A 363 6.45 12.88 -6.28
CA ILE A 363 6.00 11.85 -7.21
C ILE A 363 6.89 11.94 -8.45
N ASN A 364 7.62 10.88 -8.72
CA ASN A 364 8.54 10.79 -9.85
C ASN A 364 7.95 9.87 -10.92
N ILE A 365 7.68 10.41 -12.11
CA ILE A 365 7.22 9.61 -13.25
C ILE A 365 8.42 8.91 -13.88
N SER A 366 8.45 7.60 -13.69
CA SER A 366 9.42 6.68 -14.23
C SER A 366 8.82 5.86 -15.37
N SER A 367 9.47 4.77 -15.75
CA SER A 367 8.99 3.87 -16.80
C SER A 367 8.97 2.43 -16.29
N ILE A 368 8.03 1.64 -16.80
CA ILE A 368 8.06 0.18 -16.66
C ILE A 368 9.33 -0.45 -17.25
N GLY A 369 9.96 0.23 -18.22
CA GLY A 369 11.25 -0.16 -18.80
C GLY A 369 12.39 -0.21 -17.78
N VAL A 370 12.28 0.44 -16.61
CA VAL A 370 13.24 0.31 -15.50
C VAL A 370 13.19 -1.07 -14.85
N LEU A 371 12.01 -1.71 -14.83
CA LEU A 371 11.86 -3.06 -14.31
C LEU A 371 12.14 -4.11 -15.38
N ALA A 372 11.82 -3.80 -16.65
CA ALA A 372 11.95 -4.72 -17.77
C ALA A 372 13.28 -4.62 -18.53
N ASN A 373 14.09 -3.59 -18.33
CA ASN A 373 15.35 -3.36 -19.08
C ASN A 373 15.16 -3.48 -20.62
N SER A 374 14.13 -2.81 -21.14
CA SER A 374 13.76 -2.89 -22.55
C SER A 374 14.92 -2.50 -23.48
N PRO A 375 15.27 -3.34 -24.48
CA PRO A 375 16.25 -3.00 -25.51
C PRO A 375 15.90 -1.68 -26.24
N ARG A 376 16.90 -1.03 -26.84
CA ARG A 376 16.77 0.27 -27.55
C ARG A 376 16.37 1.47 -26.68
N PHE A 377 16.18 1.30 -25.38
CA PHE A 377 15.87 2.41 -24.48
C PHE A 377 16.99 2.70 -23.49
N SER A 378 18.24 2.31 -23.78
CA SER A 378 19.36 2.45 -22.83
C SER A 378 19.53 3.87 -22.28
N ALA A 379 19.52 4.90 -23.13
CA ALA A 379 19.60 6.29 -22.69
C ALA A 379 18.41 6.72 -21.82
N TYR A 380 17.20 6.30 -22.20
CA TYR A 380 15.98 6.63 -21.48
C TYR A 380 15.87 5.90 -20.13
N VAL A 381 15.98 4.57 -20.15
CA VAL A 381 15.90 3.70 -18.98
C VAL A 381 17.03 4.04 -18.00
N ALA A 382 18.26 4.32 -18.45
CA ALA A 382 19.34 4.75 -17.54
C ALA A 382 18.94 6.02 -16.75
N SER A 383 18.37 7.02 -17.42
CA SER A 383 17.94 8.25 -16.75
C SER A 383 16.80 8.04 -15.74
N LYS A 384 15.84 7.16 -16.06
CA LYS A 384 14.73 6.83 -15.16
C LYS A 384 15.18 5.92 -14.01
N SER A 385 16.11 5.00 -14.25
CA SER A 385 16.75 4.18 -13.23
C SER A 385 17.55 5.02 -12.22
N ALA A 386 18.23 6.07 -12.69
CA ALA A 386 18.93 7.01 -11.81
C ALA A 386 17.95 7.72 -10.86
N LEU A 387 16.81 8.21 -11.38
CA LEU A 387 15.77 8.84 -10.57
C LEU A 387 15.10 7.85 -9.58
N ASP A 388 14.86 6.60 -10.00
CA ASP A 388 14.34 5.52 -9.15
C ASP A 388 15.31 5.20 -8.00
N ALA A 389 16.61 5.13 -8.28
CA ALA A 389 17.63 4.88 -7.27
C ALA A 389 17.68 6.01 -6.24
N PHE A 390 17.73 7.27 -6.70
CA PHE A 390 17.65 8.44 -5.83
C PHE A 390 16.41 8.41 -4.94
N SER A 391 15.23 8.14 -5.53
CA SER A 391 13.95 8.13 -4.81
C SER A 391 13.92 7.10 -3.68
N ARG A 392 14.49 5.90 -3.90
CA ARG A 392 14.58 4.84 -2.87
C ARG A 392 15.48 5.22 -1.70
N CYS A 393 16.62 5.85 -1.99
CA CYS A 393 17.52 6.35 -0.94
C CYS A 393 16.84 7.46 -0.13
N ALA A 394 16.31 8.48 -0.81
CA ALA A 394 15.62 9.60 -0.18
C ALA A 394 14.40 9.15 0.65
N GLN A 395 13.64 8.16 0.17
CA GLN A 395 12.51 7.64 0.92
C GLN A 395 12.91 7.13 2.33
N ALA A 396 14.03 6.42 2.44
CA ALA A 396 14.52 5.93 3.73
C ALA A 396 14.90 7.09 4.66
N GLU A 397 15.59 8.10 4.14
CA GLU A 397 16.05 9.29 4.88
C GLU A 397 14.91 10.19 5.37
N PHE A 398 13.85 10.33 4.57
CA PHE A 398 12.74 11.25 4.82
C PHE A 398 11.48 10.60 5.39
N SER A 399 11.43 9.27 5.49
CA SER A 399 10.32 8.51 6.12
C SER A 399 9.95 9.03 7.51
N GLY A 400 10.95 9.38 8.33
CA GLY A 400 10.76 9.94 9.67
C GLY A 400 10.35 11.42 9.71
N LYS A 401 10.27 12.08 8.56
CA LYS A 401 9.91 13.51 8.40
C LYS A 401 8.52 13.69 7.77
N ASN A 402 7.75 12.60 7.59
CA ASN A 402 6.41 12.59 6.97
C ASN A 402 6.38 13.17 5.53
N ILE A 403 7.51 13.02 4.83
CA ILE A 403 7.62 13.31 3.40
C ILE A 403 7.61 11.97 2.66
N ALA A 404 6.71 11.83 1.70
CA ALA A 404 6.58 10.61 0.91
C ALA A 404 7.29 10.76 -0.44
N PHE A 405 7.98 9.73 -0.86
CA PHE A 405 8.48 9.58 -2.23
C PHE A 405 7.71 8.45 -2.90
N THR A 406 7.14 8.73 -4.06
CA THR A 406 6.42 7.75 -4.87
C THR A 406 7.03 7.71 -6.26
N THR A 407 7.47 6.52 -6.68
CA THR A 407 7.85 6.27 -8.07
C THR A 407 6.71 5.62 -8.83
N ILE A 408 6.30 6.19 -9.96
CA ILE A 408 5.34 5.55 -10.86
C ILE A 408 6.11 4.97 -12.04
N ASN A 409 6.26 3.64 -12.11
CA ASN A 409 6.81 2.96 -13.27
C ASN A 409 5.71 2.88 -14.34
N MET A 410 5.56 3.99 -15.07
CA MET A 410 4.44 4.20 -15.99
C MET A 410 4.46 3.14 -17.12
N PRO A 411 3.31 2.50 -17.43
CA PRO A 411 3.14 1.69 -18.63
C PRO A 411 3.25 2.54 -19.90
N LEU A 412 3.12 1.90 -21.07
CA LEU A 412 3.05 2.63 -22.32
C LEU A 412 1.76 3.47 -22.40
N VAL A 413 1.89 4.78 -22.60
CA VAL A 413 0.77 5.74 -22.64
C VAL A 413 0.71 6.43 -23.99
N ARG A 414 -0.50 6.52 -24.57
CA ARG A 414 -0.74 7.13 -25.88
C ARG A 414 -0.61 8.66 -25.82
N THR A 415 0.61 9.16 -26.04
CA THR A 415 0.94 10.59 -26.07
C THR A 415 1.75 10.94 -27.32
N LYS A 416 1.91 12.25 -27.60
CA LYS A 416 2.79 12.75 -28.69
C LYS A 416 4.22 12.21 -28.59
N MET A 417 4.67 11.79 -27.40
CA MET A 417 6.02 11.23 -27.19
C MET A 417 6.23 9.89 -27.91
N ILE A 418 5.20 9.02 -27.97
CA ILE A 418 5.33 7.69 -28.57
C ILE A 418 4.89 7.65 -30.05
N ALA A 419 4.28 8.73 -30.54
CA ALA A 419 3.76 8.86 -31.91
C ALA A 419 4.79 8.55 -33.03
N PRO A 420 6.11 8.83 -32.88
CA PRO A 420 7.10 8.45 -33.89
C PRO A 420 7.31 6.94 -34.05
N THR A 421 6.79 6.10 -33.15
CA THR A 421 6.91 4.63 -33.19
C THR A 421 5.56 4.02 -33.55
N LYS A 422 5.24 3.99 -34.85
CA LYS A 422 3.93 3.55 -35.40
C LYS A 422 3.49 2.15 -34.99
N MET A 423 4.44 1.27 -34.68
CA MET A 423 4.16 -0.08 -34.18
C MET A 423 3.32 -0.08 -32.89
N TYR A 424 3.43 0.97 -32.06
CA TYR A 424 2.63 1.10 -30.85
C TYR A 424 1.16 1.44 -31.10
N ASP A 425 0.75 1.71 -32.34
CA ASP A 425 -0.66 1.86 -32.69
C ASP A 425 -1.42 0.54 -32.53
N SER A 426 -0.73 -0.59 -32.65
CA SER A 426 -1.32 -1.93 -32.59
C SER A 426 -1.21 -2.61 -31.21
N VAL A 427 -0.67 -1.94 -30.20
CA VAL A 427 -0.51 -2.51 -28.84
C VAL A 427 -1.43 -1.83 -27.83
N PRO A 428 -1.91 -2.54 -26.78
CA PRO A 428 -2.70 -1.93 -25.72
C PRO A 428 -1.87 -0.87 -24.98
N THR A 429 -2.37 0.37 -24.97
CA THR A 429 -1.75 1.52 -24.30
C THR A 429 -2.78 2.19 -23.42
N LEU A 430 -2.32 2.80 -22.32
CA LEU A 430 -3.16 3.64 -21.49
C LEU A 430 -3.45 4.96 -22.20
N SER A 431 -4.62 5.54 -21.93
CA SER A 431 -4.88 6.94 -22.26
C SER A 431 -4.13 7.89 -21.33
N PRO A 432 -3.89 9.14 -21.74
CA PRO A 432 -3.37 10.17 -20.83
C PRO A 432 -4.21 10.34 -19.56
N GLU A 433 -5.52 10.16 -19.66
CA GLU A 433 -6.46 10.27 -18.55
C GLU A 433 -6.24 9.14 -17.54
N GLU A 434 -6.14 7.88 -18.00
CA GLU A 434 -5.84 6.70 -17.17
C GLU A 434 -4.45 6.82 -16.52
N ALA A 435 -3.46 7.34 -17.26
CA ALA A 435 -2.14 7.63 -16.69
C ALA A 435 -2.18 8.75 -15.64
N GLY A 436 -3.04 9.76 -15.84
CA GLY A 436 -3.36 10.78 -14.85
C GLY A 436 -3.99 10.18 -13.59
N ASP A 437 -4.81 9.13 -13.72
CA ASP A 437 -5.37 8.41 -12.56
C ASP A 437 -4.31 7.72 -11.72
N LEU A 438 -3.21 7.25 -12.32
CA LEU A 438 -2.08 6.70 -11.56
C LEU A 438 -1.38 7.79 -10.72
N ILE A 439 -1.32 9.03 -11.21
CA ILE A 439 -0.82 10.18 -10.43
C ILE A 439 -1.79 10.51 -9.30
N VAL A 440 -3.10 10.52 -9.57
CA VAL A 440 -4.14 10.71 -8.55
C VAL A 440 -4.05 9.62 -7.47
N GLN A 441 -3.88 8.35 -7.87
CA GLN A 441 -3.65 7.24 -6.95
C GLN A 441 -2.40 7.48 -6.10
N ALA A 442 -1.29 7.91 -6.70
CA ALA A 442 -0.07 8.23 -5.96
C ALA A 442 -0.31 9.33 -4.92
N ILE A 443 -1.04 10.39 -5.26
CA ILE A 443 -1.41 11.47 -4.33
C ILE A 443 -2.26 10.93 -3.16
N ILE A 444 -3.22 10.05 -3.45
CA ILE A 444 -4.15 9.54 -2.44
C ILE A 444 -3.49 8.56 -1.49
N GLU A 445 -2.83 7.54 -2.05
CA GLU A 445 -2.34 6.38 -1.33
C GLU A 445 -0.92 6.58 -0.79
N ARG A 446 -0.14 7.51 -1.38
CA ARG A 446 1.28 7.76 -1.07
C ARG A 446 2.14 6.48 -1.04
N PRO A 447 2.01 5.54 -2.00
CA PRO A 447 2.82 4.32 -2.00
C PRO A 447 4.28 4.65 -2.33
N SER A 448 5.22 3.77 -1.98
CA SER A 448 6.60 3.90 -2.45
C SER A 448 6.72 3.73 -3.97
N ARG A 449 5.89 2.85 -4.53
CA ARG A 449 5.92 2.49 -5.96
C ARG A 449 4.53 2.13 -6.49
N ILE A 450 4.23 2.57 -7.71
CA ILE A 450 3.12 2.08 -8.54
C ILE A 450 3.73 1.46 -9.80
N ALA A 451 3.45 0.18 -10.05
CA ALA A 451 3.95 -0.56 -11.20
C ALA A 451 2.94 -1.65 -11.59
N THR A 452 2.97 -2.08 -12.85
CA THR A 452 2.12 -3.21 -13.28
C THR A 452 2.66 -4.53 -12.74
N ARG A 453 1.74 -5.50 -12.52
CA ARG A 453 2.10 -6.86 -12.09
C ARG A 453 3.13 -7.50 -13.04
N LEU A 454 3.00 -7.24 -14.35
CA LEU A 454 3.94 -7.76 -15.35
C LEU A 454 5.34 -7.16 -15.20
N GLY A 455 5.48 -5.85 -14.95
CA GLY A 455 6.80 -5.26 -14.73
C GLY A 455 7.45 -5.75 -13.45
N ILE A 456 6.67 -5.94 -12.37
CA ILE A 456 7.18 -6.57 -11.13
C ILE A 456 7.67 -7.98 -11.44
N PHE A 457 6.88 -8.78 -12.16
CA PHE A 457 7.27 -10.12 -12.56
C PHE A 457 8.54 -10.14 -13.41
N ALA A 458 8.67 -9.25 -14.40
CA ALA A 458 9.87 -9.12 -15.22
C ALA A 458 11.11 -8.78 -14.37
N GLY A 459 10.98 -7.86 -13.41
CA GLY A 459 12.06 -7.51 -12.49
C GLY A 459 12.47 -8.69 -11.59
N VAL A 460 11.51 -9.47 -11.10
CA VAL A 460 11.77 -10.69 -10.31
C VAL A 460 12.43 -11.77 -11.16
N LEU A 461 11.93 -12.01 -12.38
CA LEU A 461 12.49 -12.99 -13.30
C LEU A 461 13.94 -12.64 -13.66
N ASN A 462 14.23 -11.38 -13.96
CA ASN A 462 15.59 -10.92 -14.20
C ASN A 462 16.50 -11.11 -12.98
N ALA A 463 15.98 -10.91 -11.76
CA ALA A 463 16.75 -11.13 -10.53
C ALA A 463 17.03 -12.61 -10.24
N LEU A 464 16.11 -13.51 -10.59
CA LEU A 464 16.23 -14.95 -10.31
C LEU A 464 16.94 -15.72 -11.44
N ALA A 465 16.70 -15.33 -12.70
CA ALA A 465 17.17 -16.04 -13.90
C ALA A 465 17.61 -15.05 -15.00
N PRO A 466 18.69 -14.27 -14.77
CA PRO A 466 19.10 -13.19 -15.67
C PRO A 466 19.41 -13.67 -17.10
N LYS A 467 20.00 -14.87 -17.26
CA LYS A 467 20.30 -15.42 -18.59
C LYS A 467 19.04 -15.80 -19.38
N ALA A 468 18.04 -16.38 -18.73
CA ALA A 468 16.76 -16.67 -19.38
C ALA A 468 16.04 -15.38 -19.78
N TYR A 469 16.10 -14.36 -18.91
CA TYR A 469 15.55 -13.04 -19.19
C TYR A 469 16.22 -12.36 -20.39
N GLU A 470 17.55 -12.43 -20.46
CA GLU A 470 18.36 -11.90 -21.57
C GLU A 470 17.93 -12.50 -22.92
N VAL A 471 17.71 -13.81 -22.98
CA VAL A 471 17.23 -14.48 -24.21
C VAL A 471 15.86 -13.93 -24.64
N VAL A 472 14.90 -13.80 -23.72
CA VAL A 472 13.57 -13.25 -24.03
C VAL A 472 13.68 -11.81 -24.54
N MET A 473 14.54 -10.98 -23.92
CA MET A 473 14.76 -9.61 -24.37
C MET A 473 15.48 -9.53 -25.72
N ASN A 474 16.43 -10.43 -26.00
CA ASN A 474 17.09 -10.51 -27.30
C ASN A 474 16.10 -10.92 -28.40
N THR A 475 15.22 -11.89 -28.15
CA THR A 475 14.12 -12.22 -29.08
C THR A 475 13.22 -11.01 -29.33
N ALA A 476 12.86 -10.25 -28.30
CA ALA A 476 12.12 -9.00 -28.48
C ALA A 476 12.92 -7.96 -29.30
N PHE A 477 14.24 -7.87 -29.08
CA PHE A 477 15.11 -6.98 -29.85
C PHE A 477 15.09 -7.34 -31.33
N GLU A 478 15.24 -8.61 -31.69
CA GLU A 478 15.21 -9.08 -33.09
C GLU A 478 13.84 -8.89 -33.73
N LEU A 479 12.76 -9.17 -33.00
CA LEU A 479 11.39 -9.03 -33.51
C LEU A 479 11.00 -7.58 -33.79
N PHE A 480 11.54 -6.56 -33.10
CA PHE A 480 11.03 -5.19 -33.17
C PHE A 480 12.08 -4.14 -33.58
N PRO A 481 12.37 -3.92 -34.87
CA PRO A 481 13.50 -3.09 -35.34
C PRO A 481 13.44 -1.60 -34.93
N ASP A 482 14.56 -0.90 -35.09
CA ASP A 482 14.65 0.57 -34.94
C ASP A 482 13.78 1.29 -35.99
N SER A 483 13.11 2.38 -35.59
CA SER A 483 12.24 3.14 -36.50
C SER A 483 13.04 3.91 -37.55
N ALA A 484 12.40 4.28 -38.68
CA ALA A 484 13.06 5.11 -39.70
C ALA A 484 13.67 6.40 -39.13
N ALA A 485 12.99 7.02 -38.16
CA ALA A 485 13.48 8.19 -37.45
C ALA A 485 14.75 7.91 -36.61
N ALA A 486 14.86 6.74 -35.98
CA ALA A 486 16.06 6.35 -35.24
C ALA A 486 17.27 6.09 -36.15
N GLN A 487 17.01 5.61 -37.37
CA GLN A 487 18.01 5.36 -38.42
C GLN A 487 18.42 6.61 -39.22
N GLY A 488 17.82 7.78 -38.95
CA GLY A 488 18.10 9.01 -39.70
C GLY A 488 17.51 9.05 -41.11
N LYS A 489 16.57 8.16 -41.45
CA LYS A 489 15.87 8.13 -42.74
C LYS A 489 14.60 8.99 -42.68
N LYS A 490 14.26 9.72 -43.75
CA LYS A 490 12.93 10.36 -43.88
C LYS A 490 11.87 9.24 -43.84
N ALA A 491 10.78 9.46 -43.10
CA ALA A 491 9.68 8.51 -42.99
C ALA A 491 9.06 8.26 -44.38
N LEU A 492 9.55 7.25 -45.09
CA LEU A 492 8.95 6.75 -46.31
C LEU A 492 7.60 6.14 -45.94
N GLY A 493 6.54 6.56 -46.62
CA GLY A 493 5.12 6.35 -46.28
C GLY A 493 4.60 4.91 -46.28
N SER A 494 5.46 3.90 -46.11
CA SER A 494 5.06 2.49 -46.04
C SER A 494 6.01 1.71 -45.12
N GLU A 495 5.86 1.89 -43.79
CA GLU A 495 6.43 0.93 -42.84
C GLU A 495 5.48 -0.29 -42.73
N GLN A 496 6.04 -1.50 -42.82
CA GLN A 496 5.33 -2.77 -42.91
C GLN A 496 4.37 -2.98 -41.73
N LYS A 497 3.17 -3.52 -42.00
CA LYS A 497 2.23 -3.98 -40.95
C LYS A 497 2.93 -5.02 -40.06
N PRO A 498 2.72 -4.97 -38.73
CA PRO A 498 3.37 -5.90 -37.83
C PRO A 498 2.99 -7.36 -38.15
N SER A 499 3.96 -8.26 -38.10
CA SER A 499 3.78 -9.69 -38.34
C SER A 499 2.90 -10.33 -37.26
N SER A 500 2.30 -11.48 -37.57
CA SER A 500 1.50 -12.24 -36.59
C SER A 500 2.30 -12.59 -35.33
N GLU A 501 3.60 -12.88 -35.48
CA GLU A 501 4.53 -13.16 -34.38
C GLU A 501 4.77 -11.92 -33.51
N GLN A 502 4.98 -10.75 -34.14
CA GLN A 502 5.11 -9.47 -33.43
C GLN A 502 3.84 -9.13 -32.64
N ILE A 503 2.66 -9.35 -33.22
CA ILE A 503 1.37 -9.11 -32.56
C ILE A 503 1.17 -10.08 -31.39
N ALA A 504 1.44 -11.37 -31.58
CA ALA A 504 1.31 -12.38 -30.53
C ALA A 504 2.26 -12.08 -29.36
N PHE A 505 3.52 -11.76 -29.63
CA PHE A 505 4.51 -11.40 -28.61
C PHE A 505 4.10 -10.12 -27.85
N ALA A 506 3.66 -9.08 -28.56
CA ALA A 506 3.16 -7.85 -27.93
C ALA A 506 1.90 -8.08 -27.08
N ALA A 507 1.04 -9.02 -27.47
CA ALA A 507 -0.15 -9.40 -26.71
C ALA A 507 0.18 -10.22 -25.45
N LEU A 508 1.23 -11.06 -25.50
CA LEU A 508 1.74 -11.80 -24.33
C LEU A 508 2.39 -10.88 -23.30
N MET A 509 3.08 -9.85 -23.78
CA MET A 509 3.85 -8.94 -22.94
C MET A 509 3.18 -7.56 -22.77
N ARG A 510 1.84 -7.55 -22.67
CA ARG A 510 1.03 -6.32 -22.54
C ARG A 510 1.52 -5.40 -21.44
N GLY A 511 1.80 -4.15 -21.80
CA GLY A 511 2.23 -3.10 -20.88
C GLY A 511 3.75 -2.95 -20.75
N VAL A 512 4.55 -3.84 -21.34
CA VAL A 512 5.99 -3.64 -21.57
C VAL A 512 6.19 -3.20 -23.03
N HIS A 513 7.14 -2.29 -23.26
CA HIS A 513 7.44 -1.73 -24.60
C HIS A 513 8.86 -2.07 -25.04
N TRP A 514 9.06 -2.20 -26.36
CA TRP A 514 10.26 -2.73 -27.04
C TRP A 514 10.76 -1.78 -28.13
#